data_AF-A0A0M2PQJ2-F1
#
_entry.id   AF-A0A0M2PQJ2-F1
#
_cell.length_a   1.000
_cell.length_b   1.000
_cell.length_c   1.000
_cell.angle_alpha   90.00
_cell.angle_beta   90.00
_cell.angle_gamma   90.00
#
_symmetry.space_group_name_H-M   'P 1'
#
loop_
_entity.id
_entity.type
_entity.pdbx_description
1 polymer ?
#
loop_
_entity_poly.entity_id
_entity_poly.type
_entity_poly.pdbx_seq_one_letter_code
_entity_poly.pdbx_strand_id
1 'polypeptide(L)' 'MKDRLKSIKNVALNKTWVSFLNDNHPYSLLHWSIGGFHDETKDVWLLQDEMTFEAQEFPTIDEAIQWMENNMENISDVLG' A
#
# COMPACT_ATOMS: atom_id res chain seq x y z
N MET A 1 -14.99 5.19 -4.51
CA MET A 1 -13.83 4.29 -4.65
C MET A 1 -12.63 4.95 -5.34
N LYS A 2 -12.72 5.31 -6.64
CA LYS A 2 -11.58 5.85 -7.42
C LYS A 2 -10.84 7.04 -6.81
N ASP A 3 -11.56 7.99 -6.20
CA ASP A 3 -10.94 9.15 -5.54
C ASP A 3 -10.12 8.77 -4.30
N ARG A 4 -10.53 7.71 -3.59
CA ARG A 4 -9.80 7.20 -2.41
C ARG A 4 -8.52 6.49 -2.84
N LEU A 5 -8.57 5.65 -3.87
CA LEU A 5 -7.37 5.03 -4.44
C LEU A 5 -6.38 6.08 -4.98
N LYS A 6 -6.88 7.14 -5.61
CA LYS A 6 -6.04 8.26 -6.02
C LYS A 6 -5.40 8.97 -4.81
N SER A 7 -6.14 9.14 -3.73
CA SER A 7 -5.60 9.69 -2.48
C SER A 7 -4.52 8.80 -1.88
N ILE A 8 -4.76 7.49 -1.78
CA ILE A 8 -3.79 6.49 -1.31
C ILE A 8 -2.51 6.59 -2.15
N LYS A 9 -2.64 6.52 -3.48
CA LYS A 9 -1.50 6.62 -4.40
C LYS A 9 -0.68 7.88 -4.17
N ASN A 10 -1.34 9.03 -4.07
CA ASN A 10 -0.66 10.32 -3.89
C ASN A 10 0.04 10.45 -2.54
N VAL A 11 -0.61 9.99 -1.46
CA VAL A 11 -0.04 10.04 -0.11
C VAL A 11 1.16 9.10 -0.03
N ALA A 12 1.01 7.87 -0.51
CA ALA A 12 2.07 6.86 -0.45
C ALA A 12 3.30 7.27 -1.31
N LEU A 13 3.10 7.86 -2.49
CA LEU A 13 4.20 8.39 -3.30
C LEU A 13 4.93 9.58 -2.65
N ASN A 14 4.23 10.36 -1.84
CA ASN A 14 4.83 11.52 -1.16
C ASN A 14 5.58 11.11 0.11
N LYS A 15 4.94 10.26 0.92
CA LYS A 15 5.39 9.94 2.28
C LYS A 15 6.01 8.56 2.43
N THR A 16 6.09 7.78 1.35
CA THR A 16 6.50 6.36 1.32
C THR A 16 5.62 5.42 2.14
N TRP A 17 4.47 5.90 2.63
CA TRP A 17 3.47 5.09 3.34
C TRP A 17 2.10 5.78 3.37
N VAL A 18 1.05 5.00 3.59
CA VAL A 18 -0.32 5.47 3.87
C VAL A 18 -1.08 4.39 4.63
N SER A 19 -1.89 4.77 5.62
CA SER A 19 -2.81 3.89 6.31
C SER A 19 -4.26 4.20 5.91
N PHE A 20 -5.12 3.20 5.92
CA PHE A 20 -6.53 3.33 5.56
C PHE A 20 -7.35 2.20 6.17
N LEU A 21 -8.66 2.31 6.11
CA LEU A 21 -9.57 1.22 6.46
C LEU A 21 -10.16 0.62 5.18
N ASN A 22 -10.33 -0.70 5.14
CA ASN A 22 -11.23 -1.38 4.20
C ASN A 22 -12.23 -2.18 5.03
N ASP A 23 -13.53 -1.92 4.89
CA ASP A 23 -14.58 -2.56 5.71
C ASP A 23 -14.35 -2.40 7.23
N ASN A 24 -13.87 -1.22 7.66
CA ASN A 24 -13.40 -0.93 9.03
C ASN A 24 -12.21 -1.77 9.52
N HIS A 25 -11.59 -2.55 8.63
CA HIS A 25 -10.38 -3.31 8.91
C HIS A 25 -9.13 -2.51 8.50
N PRO A 26 -8.13 -2.35 9.38
CA PRO A 26 -6.99 -1.48 9.13
C PRO A 26 -5.94 -2.11 8.20
N TYR A 27 -5.51 -1.32 7.21
CA TYR A 27 -4.45 -1.66 6.27
C TYR A 27 -3.44 -0.52 6.15
N SER A 28 -2.21 -0.87 5.77
CA SER A 28 -1.21 0.10 5.32
C SER A 28 -0.65 -0.29 3.97
N LEU A 29 -0.40 0.71 3.12
CA LEU A 29 0.42 0.58 1.92
C LEU A 29 1.75 1.29 2.16
N LEU A 30 2.84 0.53 2.15
CA LEU A 30 4.18 0.96 2.49
C LEU A 30 5.11 0.81 1.30
N HIS A 31 6.08 1.70 1.15
CA HIS A 31 7.18 1.56 0.20
C HIS A 31 8.44 1.16 0.97
N TRP A 32 8.99 0.00 0.63
CA TRP A 32 10.21 -0.52 1.25
C TRP A 32 11.27 -0.73 0.17
N SER A 33 12.37 0.01 0.29
CA SER A 33 13.63 -0.29 -0.39
C SER A 33 14.59 -1.00 0.56
N ILE A 34 14.95 -2.25 0.25
CA ILE A 34 16.02 -2.97 0.97
C ILE A 34 17.32 -2.75 0.21
N GLY A 35 18.26 -2.02 0.83
CA GLY A 35 19.66 -2.03 0.41
C GLY A 35 20.34 -3.31 0.86
N GLY A 36 20.49 -4.28 -0.05
CA GLY A 36 21.20 -5.53 0.22
C GLY A 36 22.72 -5.32 0.38
N PHE A 37 23.39 -6.28 1.04
CA PHE A 37 24.86 -6.34 1.12
C PHE A 37 25.56 -6.61 -0.24
N HIS A 38 24.79 -7.10 -1.22
CA HIS A 38 25.15 -7.11 -2.64
C HIS A 38 24.24 -6.08 -3.30
N ASP A 39 24.76 -5.28 -4.24
CA ASP A 39 24.15 -4.10 -4.90
C ASP A 39 22.73 -4.23 -5.53
N GLU A 40 21.99 -5.30 -5.25
CA GLU A 40 20.58 -5.44 -5.60
C GLU A 40 19.71 -4.67 -4.60
N THR A 41 19.30 -3.48 -5.00
CA THR A 41 18.23 -2.74 -4.34
C THR A 41 16.89 -3.41 -4.70
N LYS A 42 16.24 -4.05 -3.72
CA LYS A 42 14.87 -4.55 -3.90
C LYS A 42 13.92 -3.42 -3.50
N ASP A 43 13.29 -2.82 -4.50
CA ASP A 43 12.29 -1.77 -4.35
C ASP A 43 10.89 -2.39 -4.49
N VAL A 44 10.10 -2.36 -3.42
CA VAL A 44 8.77 -2.98 -3.37
C VAL A 44 7.74 -2.14 -2.62
N TRP A 45 6.48 -2.32 -3.00
CA TRP A 45 5.32 -1.85 -2.28
C TRP A 45 4.69 -2.99 -1.49
N LEU A 46 4.34 -2.73 -0.24
CA LEU A 46 3.77 -3.72 0.67
C LEU A 46 2.40 -3.27 1.12
N LEU A 47 1.37 -4.03 0.76
CA LEU A 47 0.05 -3.90 1.34
C LEU A 47 -0.03 -4.83 2.55
N GLN A 48 -0.11 -4.26 3.74
CA GLN A 48 -0.11 -4.99 5.00
C GLN A 48 -1.47 -4.90 5.69
N ASP A 49 -1.97 -6.04 6.13
CA ASP A 49 -3.05 -6.14 7.11
C ASP A 49 -2.49 -5.85 8.51
N GLU A 50 -2.96 -4.81 9.17
CA GLU A 50 -2.41 -4.38 10.47
C GLU A 50 -2.87 -5.26 11.65
N MET A 51 -3.88 -6.10 11.45
CA MET A 51 -4.37 -7.01 12.49
C MET A 51 -3.68 -8.37 12.44
N THR A 52 -3.32 -8.83 11.25
CA THR A 52 -2.68 -10.15 11.04
C THR A 52 -1.19 -10.06 10.74
N PHE A 53 -0.69 -8.88 10.35
CA PHE A 53 0.66 -8.66 9.83
C PHE A 53 0.97 -9.41 8.54
N GLU A 54 -0.05 -9.94 7.85
CA GLU A 54 0.12 -10.50 6.52
C GLU A 54 0.36 -9.37 5.51
N ALA A 55 1.39 -9.51 4.70
CA ALA A 55 1.78 -8.51 3.70
C ALA A 55 1.81 -9.11 2.30
N GLN A 56 1.27 -8.37 1.35
CA GLN A 56 1.35 -8.67 -0.07
C GLN A 56 2.31 -7.69 -0.74
N GLU A 57 3.30 -8.23 -1.44
CA GLU A 57 4.30 -7.43 -2.16
C GLU A 57 3.84 -7.12 -3.59
N PHE A 58 4.16 -5.91 -4.05
CA PHE A 58 3.94 -5.45 -5.40
C PHE A 58 5.22 -4.78 -5.94
N PRO A 59 5.63 -5.05 -7.19
CA PRO A 59 6.75 -4.39 -7.84
C PRO A 59 6.56 -2.88 -8.02
N THR A 60 5.31 -2.43 -8.20
CA THR A 60 4.98 -1.03 -8.45
C THR A 60 3.74 -0.60 -7.67
N ILE A 61 3.64 0.70 -7.39
CA ILE A 61 2.44 1.25 -6.74
C ILE A 61 1.20 1.05 -7.62
N ASP A 62 1.34 1.08 -8.94
CA ASP A 62 0.22 0.91 -9.86
C ASP A 62 -0.37 -0.51 -9.78
N GLU A 63 0.48 -1.53 -9.63
CA GLU A 63 0.04 -2.90 -9.40
C GLU A 63 -0.68 -3.05 -8.04
N ALA A 64 -0.14 -2.42 -6.99
CA ALA A 64 -0.80 -2.41 -5.68
C ALA A 64 -2.19 -1.76 -5.76
N ILE A 65 -2.29 -0.58 -6.39
CA ILE A 65 -3.56 0.15 -6.54
C ILE A 65 -4.56 -0.64 -7.40
N GLN A 66 -4.11 -1.27 -8.48
CA GLN A 66 -4.97 -2.10 -9.31
C GLN A 66 -5.48 -3.32 -8.54
N TRP A 67 -4.63 -3.96 -7.74
CA TRP A 67 -5.07 -5.07 -6.89
C TRP A 67 -6.10 -4.58 -5.86
N MET A 68 -5.86 -3.45 -5.21
CA MET A 68 -6.81 -2.85 -4.26
C MET A 68 -8.14 -2.50 -4.93
N GLU A 69 -8.14 -1.97 -6.15
CA GLU A 69 -9.38 -1.69 -6.90
C GLU A 69 -10.23 -2.94 -7.13
N ASN A 70 -9.59 -4.11 -7.30
CA ASN A 70 -10.27 -5.37 -7.58
C ASN A 70 -10.66 -6.16 -6.32
N ASN A 71 -10.01 -5.92 -5.18
CA ASN A 71 -10.15 -6.76 -3.98
C ASN A 71 -10.66 -6.01 -2.74
N MET A 72 -10.64 -4.67 -2.73
CA MET A 72 -11.06 -3.84 -1.61
C MET A 72 -12.20 -2.93 -2.05
N GLU A 73 -13.42 -3.21 -1.64
CA GLU A 73 -14.60 -2.47 -2.13
C GLU A 73 -14.86 -1.19 -1.32
N ASN A 74 -14.56 -1.20 -0.01
CA ASN A 74 -15.04 -0.19 0.94
C ASN A 74 -13.89 0.52 1.66
N ILE A 75 -13.03 1.17 0.87
CA ILE A 75 -11.94 1.97 1.43
C ILE A 75 -12.45 3.28 2.04
N SER A 76 -12.07 3.53 3.30
CA SER A 76 -12.32 4.78 4.04
C SER A 76 -11.08 5.24 4.80
N ASP A 77 -11.18 6.41 5.43
CA ASP A 77 -10.22 6.91 6.43
C ASP A 77 -8.75 6.84 5.99
N VAL A 78 -8.47 7.38 4.79
CA VAL A 78 -7.11 7.47 4.25
C VAL A 78 -6.31 8.50 5.05
N LEU A 79 -5.23 8.04 5.69
CA LEU A 79 -4.36 8.79 6.59
C LEU A 79 -2.89 8.62 6.16
N GLY A 80 -2.13 9.70 6.14
CA GLY A 80 -0.67 9.65 6.00
C GLY A 80 -0.04 10.94 6.43
#